data_AF-A0A8T4R1J5-F1
#
_entry.id   AF-A0A8T4R1J5-F1
#
_cell.length_a   1.000
_cell.length_b   1.000
_cell.length_c   1.000
_cell.angle_alpha   90.00
_cell.angle_beta   90.00
_cell.angle_gamma   90.00
#
_symmetry.space_group_name_H-M   'P 1'
#
loop_
_entity.id
_entity.type
_entity.pdbx_description
1 polymer ?
#
loop_
_entity_poly.entity_id
_entity_poly.type
_entity_poly.pdbx_seq_one_letter_code
_entity_poly.pdbx_strand_id
1 'polypeptide(L)'
;MAEAMYKPKAADAKKRSVEAVAKLLSEYPIVGIVNVEGLGAAQMQQLRERLRGTVLILMTKARLMKIAIETVKAKRPGIEALEAELKGKGR
;
A
#
# COMPACT_ATOMS: atom_id res chain seq x y z
N MET A 1 -24.41 -31.67 10.62
CA MET A 1 -24.73 -30.25 10.40
C MET A 1 -24.42 -29.54 11.71
N ALA A 2 -23.51 -28.57 11.87
CA ALA A 2 -22.95 -27.61 10.94
C ALA A 2 -21.47 -27.33 11.31
N GLU A 3 -20.62 -27.19 10.29
CA GLU A 3 -19.25 -26.66 10.41
C GLU A 3 -19.32 -25.20 10.89
N ALA A 4 -18.81 -24.96 12.10
CA ALA A 4 -18.51 -23.60 12.55
C ALA A 4 -17.27 -23.11 11.77
N MET A 5 -17.53 -22.48 10.63
CA MET A 5 -16.55 -21.81 9.79
C MET A 5 -15.92 -20.64 10.58
N TYR A 6 -14.82 -20.88 11.30
CA TYR A 6 -14.04 -19.83 11.96
C TYR A 6 -13.42 -18.93 10.88
N LYS A 7 -14.07 -17.80 10.62
CA LYS A 7 -13.67 -16.81 9.63
C LYS A 7 -12.72 -15.82 10.30
N PRO A 8 -11.40 -15.89 10.07
CA PRO A 8 -10.48 -14.94 10.70
C PRO A 8 -10.73 -13.55 10.12
N LYS A 9 -11.35 -12.65 10.90
CA LYS A 9 -11.56 -11.22 10.56
C LYS A 9 -10.29 -10.52 10.06
N ALA A 10 -9.11 -10.99 10.48
CA ALA A 10 -7.82 -10.48 10.06
C ALA A 10 -7.51 -10.72 8.57
N ALA A 11 -8.12 -11.73 7.93
CA ALA A 11 -7.92 -12.01 6.50
C ALA A 11 -8.67 -11.00 5.62
N ASP A 12 -9.91 -10.66 5.98
CA ASP A 12 -10.72 -9.70 5.23
C ASP A 12 -10.11 -8.29 5.23
N ALA A 13 -9.62 -7.81 6.38
CA ALA A 13 -9.00 -6.50 6.48
C ALA A 13 -7.75 -6.36 5.61
N LYS A 14 -6.90 -7.39 5.57
CA LYS A 14 -5.68 -7.41 4.75
C LYS A 14 -6.01 -7.44 3.26
N LYS A 15 -7.01 -8.23 2.85
CA LYS A 15 -7.48 -8.27 1.46
C LYS A 15 -8.03 -6.92 1.01
N ARG A 16 -8.86 -6.27 1.84
CA ARG A 16 -9.37 -4.92 1.56
C ARG A 16 -8.26 -3.88 1.41
N SER A 17 -7.22 -3.95 2.24
CA SER A 17 -6.05 -3.06 2.10
C SER A 17 -5.33 -3.29 0.77
N VAL A 18 -5.09 -4.54 0.38
CA VAL A 18 -4.46 -4.87 -0.91
C VAL A 18 -5.31 -4.37 -2.08
N GLU A 19 -6.63 -4.60 -2.06
CA GLU A 19 -7.55 -4.11 -3.09
C GLU A 19 -7.59 -2.58 -3.17
N ALA A 20 -7.61 -1.88 -2.02
CA ALA A 20 -7.59 -0.43 -1.98
C ALA A 20 -6.30 0.11 -2.61
N VAL A 21 -5.14 -0.47 -2.27
CA VAL A 21 -3.86 -0.11 -2.89
C VAL A 21 -3.87 -0.40 -4.38
N ALA A 22 -4.37 -1.56 -4.80
CA ALA A 22 -4.43 -1.94 -6.22
C ALA A 22 -5.33 -1.00 -7.04
N LYS A 23 -6.45 -0.55 -6.47
CA LYS A 23 -7.32 0.48 -7.08
C LYS A 23 -6.59 1.79 -7.25
N LEU A 24 -5.93 2.29 -6.20
CA LEU A 24 -5.17 3.54 -6.25
C LEU A 24 -4.01 3.46 -7.28
N LEU A 25 -3.28 2.35 -7.32
CA LEU A 25 -2.22 2.14 -8.32
C LEU A 25 -2.74 2.13 -9.76
N SER A 26 -4.01 1.73 -9.95
CA SER A 26 -4.66 1.72 -11.27
C SER A 26 -5.23 3.09 -11.66
N GLU A 27 -5.76 3.83 -10.68
CA GLU A 27 -6.43 5.12 -10.89
C GLU A 27 -5.43 6.27 -11.09
N TYR A 28 -4.31 6.26 -10.35
CA TYR A 28 -3.31 7.32 -10.43
C TYR A 28 -2.25 7.03 -11.50
N PRO A 29 -1.99 7.97 -12.43
CA PRO A 29 -0.99 7.77 -13.48
C PRO A 29 0.45 7.81 -12.95
N ILE A 30 0.71 8.46 -11.81
CA ILE A 30 2.06 8.61 -11.26
C ILE A 30 2.07 8.01 -9.86
N VAL A 31 3.01 7.10 -9.62
CA VAL A 31 3.20 6.44 -8.33
C VAL A 31 4.67 6.58 -7.94
N GLY A 32 4.91 6.97 -6.69
CA GLY A 32 6.25 7.09 -6.12
C GLY A 32 6.36 6.36 -4.78
N ILE A 33 7.53 5.81 -4.51
CA ILE A 33 7.90 5.30 -3.18
C ILE A 33 8.76 6.36 -2.50
N VAL A 34 8.40 6.70 -1.27
CA VAL A 34 9.13 7.66 -0.45
C VAL A 34 9.54 6.98 0.84
N ASN A 35 10.83 7.05 1.19
CA ASN A 35 11.28 6.64 2.50
C ASN A 35 10.98 7.76 3.51
N VAL A 36 10.26 7.40 4.55
CA VAL A 36 9.78 8.28 5.62
C VAL A 36 10.34 7.85 6.98
N GLU A 37 11.37 7.00 6.98
CA GLU A 37 12.08 6.57 8.17
C GLU A 37 12.65 7.79 8.91
N GLY A 38 12.28 7.96 10.18
CA GLY A 38 12.69 9.10 11.00
C GLY A 38 11.75 10.31 10.97
N LEU A 39 10.71 10.33 10.13
CA LEU A 39 9.71 11.40 10.18
C LEU A 39 8.75 11.21 11.37
N GLY A 40 8.71 12.20 12.24
CA GLY A 40 7.79 12.22 13.38
C GLY A 40 6.33 12.35 12.94
N ALA A 41 5.39 11.93 13.78
CA ALA A 41 3.96 12.01 13.48
C ALA A 41 3.49 13.43 13.11
N ALA A 42 4.01 14.45 13.79
CA ALA A 42 3.68 15.86 13.51
C ALA A 42 4.15 16.32 12.12
N GLN A 43 5.36 15.94 11.71
CA GLN A 43 5.90 16.27 10.38
C GLN A 43 5.07 15.60 9.28
N MET A 44 4.62 14.37 9.52
CA MET A 44 3.75 13.65 8.59
C MET A 44 2.35 14.25 8.49
N GLN A 45 1.80 14.75 9.59
CA GLN A 45 0.52 15.47 9.59
C GLN A 45 0.64 16.78 8.79
N GLN A 46 1.69 17.57 9.02
CA GLN A 46 1.94 18.79 8.24
C GLN A 46 2.15 18.49 6.76
N LEU A 47 2.89 17.42 6.42
CA LEU A 47 3.07 16.99 5.03
C LEU A 47 1.74 16.58 4.39
N ARG A 48 0.88 15.86 5.11
CA ARG A 48 -0.45 15.47 4.65
C ARG A 48 -1.37 16.66 4.45
N GLU A 49 -1.29 17.68 5.30
CA GLU A 49 -2.05 18.92 5.16
C GLU A 49 -1.61 19.72 3.93
N ARG A 50 -0.30 19.87 3.74
CA ARG A 50 0.26 20.61 2.60
C ARG A 50 -0.02 19.94 1.25
N LEU A 51 -0.02 18.60 1.22
CA LEU A 51 -0.26 17.83 0.00
C LEU A 51 -1.73 17.46 -0.20
N ARG A 52 -2.62 17.93 0.68
CA ARG A 52 -4.05 17.66 0.61
C ARG A 52 -4.62 18.23 -0.69
N GLY A 53 -5.27 17.38 -1.49
CA GLY A 53 -5.88 17.75 -2.77
C GLY A 53 -4.97 17.61 -3.99
N THR A 54 -3.66 17.40 -3.81
CA THR A 54 -2.72 17.20 -4.93
C THR A 54 -2.13 15.79 -4.94
N VAL A 55 -1.79 15.23 -3.78
CA VAL A 55 -1.15 13.91 -3.68
C VAL A 55 -1.84 13.07 -2.60
N LEU A 56 -2.08 11.79 -2.91
CA LEU A 56 -2.60 10.82 -1.95
C LEU A 56 -1.46 10.00 -1.34
N ILE A 57 -1.27 10.14 -0.02
CA ILE A 57 -0.24 9.42 0.72
C ILE A 57 -0.85 8.22 1.42
N LEU A 58 -0.42 7.02 1.03
CA LEU A 58 -0.79 5.76 1.66
C LEU A 58 0.45 5.06 2.22
N MET A 59 0.33 4.55 3.44
CA MET A 59 1.35 3.74 4.10
C MET A 59 0.76 2.38 4.43
N THR A 60 1.36 1.32 3.91
CA THR A 60 0.98 -0.06 4.20
C THR A 60 2.23 -0.91 4.44
N LYS A 61 2.03 -2.12 4.98
CA LYS A 61 3.15 -3.04 5.18
C LYS A 61 3.77 -3.42 3.83
N ALA A 62 5.09 -3.47 3.76
CA ALA A 62 5.83 -3.82 2.54
C ALA A 62 5.34 -5.13 1.90
N ARG A 63 5.01 -6.15 2.72
CA ARG A 63 4.46 -7.42 2.22
C ARG A 63 3.09 -7.27 1.54
N LEU A 64 2.23 -6.38 2.04
CA LEU A 64 0.94 -6.08 1.40
C LEU A 64 1.12 -5.27 0.12
N MET A 65 2.09 -4.35 0.08
CA MET A 65 2.43 -3.61 -1.14
C MET A 65 2.94 -4.55 -2.23
N LYS A 66 3.82 -5.52 -1.92
CA LYS A 66 4.28 -6.52 -2.89
C LYS A 66 3.11 -7.28 -3.53
N ILE A 67 2.20 -7.82 -2.71
CA ILE A 67 1.01 -8.52 -3.23
C ILE A 67 0.13 -7.59 -4.08
N ALA A 68 -0.02 -6.32 -3.69
CA ALA A 68 -0.77 -5.35 -4.48
C ALA A 68 -0.09 -5.04 -5.82
N ILE A 69 1.24 -4.90 -5.85
CA ILE A 69 1.99 -4.70 -7.09
C ILE A 69 1.92 -5.93 -7.98
N GLU A 70 2.07 -7.15 -7.44
CA GLU A 70 1.94 -8.38 -8.22
C GLU A 70 0.56 -8.57 -8.85
N THR A 71 -0.49 -8.03 -8.24
CA THR A 71 -1.84 -8.06 -8.83
C THR A 71 -2.04 -6.96 -9.88
N VAL A 72 -1.32 -5.84 -9.79
CA VAL A 72 -1.42 -4.71 -10.73
C VAL A 72 -0.37 -4.75 -11.84
N LYS A 73 0.74 -5.49 -11.70
CA LYS A 73 1.77 -5.64 -12.75
C LYS A 73 1.18 -6.14 -14.06
N ALA A 74 0.14 -6.97 -13.98
CA ALA A 74 -0.63 -7.45 -15.14
C ALA A 74 -1.40 -6.33 -15.86
N LYS A 75 -1.76 -5.25 -15.17
CA LYS A 75 -2.50 -4.10 -15.70
C LYS A 75 -1.58 -2.93 -16.07
N ARG A 76 -0.41 -2.81 -15.45
CA ARG A 76 0.50 -1.70 -15.69
C ARG A 76 1.97 -2.14 -15.65
N PRO A 77 2.62 -2.31 -16.82
CA PRO A 77 4.04 -2.61 -16.90
C PRO A 77 4.86 -1.41 -16.38
N GLY A 78 5.91 -1.67 -15.59
CA GLY A 78 6.79 -0.66 -15.00
C GLY A 78 6.68 -0.48 -13.48
N ILE A 79 5.62 -1.01 -12.84
CA ILE A 79 5.51 -1.02 -11.37
C ILE A 79 6.51 -2.01 -10.73
N GLU A 80 7.06 -2.96 -11.50
CA GLU A 80 8.10 -3.88 -11.02
C GLU A 80 9.38 -3.16 -10.53
N ALA A 81 9.70 -2.00 -11.11
CA ALA A 81 10.80 -1.16 -10.63
C ALA A 81 10.56 -0.64 -9.20
N LEU A 82 9.29 -0.45 -8.82
CA LEU A 82 8.91 -0.04 -7.47
C LEU A 82 9.08 -1.20 -6.47
N GLU A 83 8.90 -2.46 -6.87
CA GLU A 83 9.16 -3.61 -5.98
C GLU A 83 10.63 -3.72 -5.56
N ALA A 84 11.56 -3.34 -6.44
CA ALA A 84 12.99 -3.35 -6.14
C ALA A 84 13.38 -2.33 -5.04
N GLU A 85 12.66 -1.19 -5.00
CA GLU A 85 12.86 -0.11 -4.04
C GLU A 85 12.02 -0.27 -2.76
N LEU A 86 11.10 -1.24 -2.70
CA LEU A 86 10.39 -1.65 -1.48
C LEU A 86 11.30 -2.42 -0.52
N LYS A 87 12.43 -1.81 -0.12
CA LYS A 87 13.32 -2.29 0.93
C LYS A 87 12.84 -1.74 2.27
N GLY A 88 11.86 -2.40 2.88
CA GLY A 88 11.60 -2.24 4.31
C GLY A 88 12.72 -2.90 5.12
N LYS A 89 13.18 -2.28 6.21
CA LYS A 89 14.04 -2.96 7.19
C LYS A 89 13.34 -4.23 7.68
N GLY A 90 13.85 -5.37 7.22
CA GLY A 90 13.52 -6.67 7.79
C GLY A 90 14.17 -6.78 9.16
N ARG A 91 13.34 -6.73 10.20
CA ARG A 91 13.53 -7.57 11.38
C ARG A 91 12.23 -8.34 11.58
#